data_AF-A0AAD9GZD4-F1
#
_entry.id   AF-A0AAD9GZD4-F1
#
_cell.length_a   1.000
_cell.length_b   1.000
_cell.length_c   1.000
_cell.angle_alpha   90.00
_cell.angle_beta   90.00
_cell.angle_gamma   90.00
#
_symmetry.space_group_name_H-M   'P 1'
#
loop_
_entity.id
_entity.type
_entity.pdbx_description
1 polymer ?
#
loop_
_entity_poly.entity_id
_entity_poly.type
_entity_poly.pdbx_seq_one_letter_code
_entity_poly.pdbx_strand_id
1 'polypeptide(L)' 'MLQCALSWLAGGSYHHIRVIMGVSTATFYRIVYRVMFAINDSDKLAPRFPSTPQELSASAAAF' A
#
# COMPACT_ATOMS: atom_id res chain seq x y z
N MET A 1 5.86 -13.82 1.10
CA MET A 1 5.96 -12.48 0.46
C MET A 1 4.59 -11.81 0.35
N LEU A 2 3.60 -12.43 -0.32
CA LEU A 2 2.25 -11.86 -0.50
C LEU A 2 1.55 -11.50 0.82
N GLN A 3 1.53 -12.40 1.80
CA GLN A 3 0.95 -12.14 3.13
C GLN A 3 1.57 -10.89 3.80
N CYS A 4 2.90 -10.72 3.70
CA CYS A 4 3.59 -9.55 4.24
C CYS A 4 3.16 -8.25 3.53
N ALA A 5 2.94 -8.31 2.22
CA ALA A 5 2.45 -7.19 1.43
C ALA A 5 1.01 -6.83 1.81
N LEU A 6 0.12 -7.82 1.91
CA LEU A 6 -1.28 -7.63 2.26
C LEU A 6 -1.43 -7.08 3.69
N SER A 7 -0.71 -7.63 4.67
CA SER A 7 -0.74 -7.13 6.03
C SER A 7 -0.24 -5.69 6.14
N TRP A 8 0.77 -5.31 5.33
CA TRP A 8 1.27 -3.94 5.29
C TRP A 8 0.30 -2.97 4.62
N LEU A 9 -0.28 -3.34 3.47
CA LEU A 9 -1.32 -2.56 2.78
C LEU A 9 -2.58 -2.37 3.62
N ALA A 10 -2.91 -3.34 4.47
CA ALA A 10 -4.00 -3.24 5.44
C ALA A 10 -3.68 -2.34 6.66
N GLY A 11 -2.51 -1.68 6.69
CA GLY A 11 -2.10 -0.78 7.77
C GLY A 11 -1.46 -1.49 8.97
N GLY A 12 -1.04 -2.75 8.82
CA GLY A 12 -0.39 -3.48 9.90
C GLY A 12 0.96 -2.88 10.31
N SER A 13 1.26 -2.93 11.60
CA SER A 13 2.53 -2.42 12.16
C SER A 13 3.75 -3.14 11.57
N TYR A 14 4.77 -2.37 11.18
CA TYR A 14 6.06 -2.88 10.70
C TYR A 14 6.65 -3.96 11.62
N HIS A 15 6.78 -3.66 12.92
CA HIS A 15 7.38 -4.59 13.88
C HIS A 15 6.57 -5.87 13.99
N HIS A 16 5.25 -5.75 14.02
CA HIS A 16 4.35 -6.89 14.14
C HIS A 16 4.47 -7.81 12.92
N ILE A 17 4.35 -7.26 11.72
CA ILE A 17 4.44 -8.02 10.46
C ILE A 17 5.80 -8.71 10.36
N ARG A 18 6.89 -8.00 10.68
CA ARG A 18 8.26 -8.53 10.64
C ARG A 18 8.45 -9.76 11.51
N VAL A 19 7.97 -9.67 12.75
CA VAL A 19 8.13 -10.74 13.75
C VAL A 19 7.28 -11.95 13.38
N ILE A 20 6.00 -11.76 13.05
CA ILE A 20 5.11 -12.87 12.66
C ILE A 20 5.63 -13.57 11.41
N MET A 21 6.09 -12.80 10.42
CA MET A 21 6.49 -13.35 9.13
C MET A 21 7.95 -13.84 9.10
N GLY A 22 8.71 -13.64 10.19
CA GLY A 22 10.11 -14.07 10.29
C GLY A 22 11.04 -13.49 9.21
N VAL A 23 10.71 -12.34 8.62
CA VAL A 23 11.52 -11.73 7.55
C VAL A 23 12.58 -10.81 8.14
N SER A 24 13.65 -10.49 7.39
CA SER A 24 14.68 -9.49 7.76
C SER A 24 14.26 -8.05 7.39
N THR A 25 14.97 -7.03 7.90
CA THR A 25 14.64 -5.61 7.64
C THR A 25 14.82 -5.27 6.18
N ALA A 26 15.94 -5.70 5.62
CA ALA A 26 16.19 -5.60 4.19
C ALA A 26 15.08 -6.30 3.38
N THR A 27 14.69 -7.52 3.76
CA THR A 27 13.65 -8.26 3.04
C THR A 27 12.29 -7.57 3.08
N PHE A 28 11.89 -7.01 4.23
CA PHE A 28 10.62 -6.28 4.33
C PHE A 28 10.59 -5.05 3.43
N TYR A 29 11.61 -4.20 3.49
CA TYR A 29 11.63 -3.01 2.64
C TYR A 29 11.72 -3.39 1.15
N ARG A 30 12.40 -4.49 0.81
CA ARG A 30 12.40 -5.02 -0.56
C ARG A 30 11.00 -5.47 -1.01
N ILE A 31 10.20 -6.07 -0.11
CA ILE A 31 8.81 -6.43 -0.39
C ILE A 31 7.98 -5.19 -0.63
N VAL A 32 8.01 -4.22 0.30
CA VAL A 32 7.26 -2.96 0.20
C VAL A 32 7.57 -2.24 -1.10
N TYR A 33 8.86 -2.10 -1.43
CA TYR A 33 9.31 -1.47 -2.67
C TYR A 33 8.73 -2.17 -3.91
N ARG A 34 8.86 -3.51 -4.00
CA ARG A 34 8.35 -4.27 -5.14
C ARG A 34 6.83 -4.19 -5.28
N VAL A 35 6.11 -4.16 -4.16
CA VAL A 35 4.65 -4.06 -4.14
C VAL A 35 4.20 -2.69 -4.63
N MET A 36 4.84 -1.61 -4.16
CA MET A 36 4.55 -0.26 -4.64
C MET A 36 4.82 -0.11 -6.15
N PHE A 37 5.93 -0.67 -6.63
CA PHE A 37 6.20 -0.68 -8.07
C PHE A 37 5.14 -1.45 -8.85
N ALA A 38 4.73 -2.63 -8.40
CA ALA A 38 3.70 -3.43 -9.08
C ALA A 38 2.31 -2.75 -9.06
N ILE A 39 1.97 -2.00 -8.00
CA ILE A 39 0.74 -1.21 -7.93
C ILE A 39 0.80 -0.05 -8.92
N ASN A 40 1.92 0.67 -8.97
CA ASN A 40 2.09 1.82 -9.86
C ASN A 40 2.21 1.43 -11.35
N ASP A 41 2.70 0.23 -11.65
CA ASP A 41 2.80 -0.31 -13.03
C ASP A 41 1.47 -0.80 -13.59
N SER A 42 0.47 -1.02 -12.72
CA SER A 42 -0.87 -1.43 -13.12
C SER A 42 -1.79 -0.21 -13.19
N ASP A 43 -2.15 0.23 -14.41
CA ASP A 43 -3.11 1.33 -14.61
C ASP A 43 -4.43 1.15 -13.85
N LYS A 44 -4.84 -0.12 -13.64
CA LYS A 44 -6.06 -0.46 -12.89
C LYS A 44 -5.93 -0.22 -11.38
N LEU A 45 -4.72 -0.25 -10.85
CA LEU A 45 -4.41 -0.10 -9.43
C LEU A 45 -3.74 1.24 -9.12
N ALA A 46 -3.36 2.01 -10.15
CA ALA A 46 -2.80 3.34 -10.00
C ALA A 46 -3.76 4.24 -9.20
N PRO A 47 -3.28 4.90 -8.12
CA PRO A 47 -4.09 5.84 -7.36
C PRO A 47 -4.66 6.94 -8.27
N ARG A 48 -5.98 7.02 -8.37
CA ARG A 48 -6.67 8.10 -9.08
C ARG A 48 -7.06 9.17 -8.09
N PHE A 49 -6.34 10.28 -8.11
CA PHE A 49 -6.67 11.42 -7.28
C PHE A 49 -7.81 12.23 -7.93
N PRO A 50 -8.75 12.76 -7.12
CA PRO A 50 -9.76 13.69 -7.61
C PRO A 50 -9.07 14.89 -8.25
N SER A 51 -9.46 15.20 -9.49
CA SER A 51 -8.83 16.23 -10.32
C SER A 51 -9.77 17.39 -10.63
N THR A 52 -11.08 17.20 -10.46
CA THR A 52 -12.08 18.26 -10.64
C THR A 52 -12.58 18.81 -9.30
N PRO A 53 -13.07 20.07 -9.25
CA PRO A 53 -13.69 20.63 -8.05
C PRO A 53 -14.82 19.77 -7.49
N GLN A 54 -15.61 19.14 -8.37
CA GLN A 54 -16.70 18.23 -8.00
C GLN A 54 -16.18 16.95 -7.35
N GLU A 55 -15.16 16.32 -7.93
CA GLU A 55 -14.53 15.12 -7.37
C GLU A 55 -13.85 15.40 -6.02
N LEU A 56 -13.22 16.58 -5.89
CA LEU A 56 -12.62 17.03 -4.64
C LEU A 56 -13.67 17.20 -3.54
N SER A 57 -14.78 17.89 -3.85
CA SER A 57 -15.88 18.08 -2.91
C SER A 57 -16.55 16.76 -2.52
N ALA A 58 -16.76 15.85 -3.46
CA ALA A 58 -17.35 14.54 -3.20
C ALA A 58 -16.44 13.65 -2.34
N SER A 59 -15.13 13.68 -2.61
CA SER A 59 -14.13 12.93 -1.82
C SER A 59 -14.06 13.46 -0.39
N ALA A 60 -14.07 14.79 -0.20
CA ALA A 60 -14.06 15.41 1.12
C ALA A 60 -15.30 15.09 1.96
N ALA A 61 -16.46 14.91 1.33
CA ALA A 61 -17.71 14.54 2.02
C ALA A 61 -17.77 13.06 2.44
N ALA A 62 -16.89 12.20 1.91
CA ALA A 62 -16.88 10.76 2.17
C ALA A 62 -15.97 10.35 3.34
N PHE A 63 -15.25 11.29 3.96
CA PHE A 63 -14.40 11.12 5.14
C PHE A 63 -14.92 11.96 6.30
#